data_AF-A0A7Y5Q2J5-F1
#
_entry.id   AF-A0A7Y5Q2J5-F1
#
_cell.length_a   1.000
_cell.length_b   1.000
_cell.length_c   1.000
_cell.angle_alpha   90.00
_cell.angle_beta   90.00
_cell.angle_gamma   90.00
#
_symmetry.space_group_name_H-M   'P 1'
#
loop_
_entity.id
_entity.type
_entity.pdbx_description
1 polymer ?
#
loop_
_entity_poly.entity_id
_entity_poly.type
_entity_poly.pdbx_seq_one_letter_code
_entity_poly.pdbx_strand_id
1 'polypeptide(L)' 'EFFYQNMPAVDPLCMQSGQPAWVVCRGGDWLSDLWRLRPSDREGYKNGYRDKNIGFRTAARGD' A
#
# COMPACT_ATOMS: atom_id res chain seq x y z
N GLU A 1 -0.29 -7.67 -9.15
CA GLU A 1 -1.68 -7.15 -9.13
C GLU A 1 -2.26 -7.44 -7.75
N PHE A 2 -2.87 -6.44 -7.10
CA PHE A 2 -3.54 -6.65 -5.81
C PHE A 2 -4.98 -7.09 -6.07
N PHE A 3 -5.30 -8.33 -5.73
CA PHE A 3 -6.66 -8.83 -5.84
C PHE A 3 -7.43 -8.45 -4.58
N TYR A 4 -8.36 -7.49 -4.70
CA TYR A 4 -9.30 -7.10 -3.64
C TYR A 4 -10.68 -7.75 -3.81
N GLN A 5 -10.80 -8.77 -4.66
CA GLN A 5 -12.06 -9.49 -4.86
C GLN A 5 -12.46 -10.17 -3.55
N ASN A 6 -13.71 -9.93 -3.11
CA ASN A 6 -14.31 -10.46 -1.88
C ASN A 6 -13.74 -9.93 -0.55
N MET A 7 -13.18 -8.71 -0.52
CA MET A 7 -12.85 -8.04 0.75
C MET A 7 -14.15 -7.65 1.49
N PRO A 8 -14.18 -7.73 2.83
CA PRO A 8 -15.34 -7.29 3.59
C PRO A 8 -15.57 -5.78 3.38
N ALA A 9 -16.83 -5.37 3.37
CA ALA A 9 -17.19 -3.96 3.18
C ALA A 9 -16.76 -3.07 4.36
N VAL A 10 -16.58 -3.66 5.54
CA VAL A 10 -16.19 -3.00 6.79
C VAL A 10 -14.83 -3.50 7.21
N ASP A 11 -13.94 -2.56 7.56
CA ASP A 11 -12.55 -2.81 8.00
C ASP A 11 -11.81 -3.89 7.19
N PRO A 12 -11.66 -3.70 5.85
CA PRO A 12 -10.97 -4.67 5.00
C PRO A 12 -9.49 -4.76 5.36
N LEU A 13 -9.15 -5.79 6.12
CA LEU A 13 -7.78 -6.25 6.26
C LEU A 13 -7.40 -7.05 5.00
N CYS A 14 -6.22 -6.79 4.45
CA CYS A 14 -5.71 -7.59 3.34
C CYS A 14 -5.50 -9.06 3.77
N MET A 15 -5.24 -9.94 2.79
CA MET A 15 -5.05 -11.39 3.01
C MET A 15 -4.17 -11.67 4.23
N GLN A 16 -4.78 -12.29 5.25
CA GLN A 16 -4.16 -12.58 6.53
C GLN A 16 -3.46 -13.94 6.46
N SER A 17 -2.24 -13.95 5.93
CA SER A 17 -1.28 -15.05 6.18
C SER A 17 0.10 -14.45 6.43
N GLY A 18 0.87 -15.08 7.33
CA GLY A 18 2.11 -14.55 7.90
C GLY A 18 3.02 -13.87 6.88
N GLN A 19 3.28 -12.57 7.10
CA GLN A 19 4.11 -11.67 6.29
C GLN A 19 3.72 -11.69 4.80
N PRO A 20 2.85 -10.77 4.32
CA PRO A 20 2.50 -10.76 2.91
C PRO A 20 3.77 -10.57 2.07
N ALA A 21 3.95 -11.42 1.06
CA ALA A 21 5.12 -11.36 0.17
C ALA A 21 5.24 -9.99 -0.53
N TRP A 22 4.13 -9.25 -0.62
CA TRP A 22 4.03 -7.90 -1.14
C TRP A 22 3.23 -6.98 -0.22
N VAL A 23 3.71 -5.77 0.00
CA VAL A 23 3.05 -4.71 0.78
C VAL A 23 2.56 -3.59 -0.14
N VAL A 24 1.46 -2.93 0.24
CA VAL A 24 0.89 -1.79 -0.52
C VAL A 24 1.60 -0.49 -0.11
N CYS A 25 2.10 0.24 -1.10
CA CYS A 25 2.54 1.62 -0.95
C CYS A 25 1.59 2.57 -1.70
N ARG A 26 1.45 3.79 -1.17
CA ARG A 26 0.51 4.82 -1.63
C ARG A 26 1.19 6.19 -1.61
N GLY A 27 0.70 7.10 -2.44
CA GLY A 27 1.10 8.52 -2.42
C GLY A 27 2.17 8.91 -3.44
N GLY A 28 2.70 7.94 -4.19
CA GLY A 28 3.75 8.18 -5.19
C GLY A 28 5.09 8.55 -4.57
N ASP A 29 5.97 9.12 -5.38
CA ASP A 29 7.29 9.57 -5.00
C ASP A 29 7.71 10.86 -5.72
N TRP A 30 8.91 11.34 -5.41
CA TRP A 30 9.49 12.55 -5.99
C TRP A 30 10.06 12.35 -7.42
N LEU A 31 10.08 11.12 -7.94
CA LEU A 31 10.49 10.79 -9.31
C LEU A 31 9.29 10.76 -10.27
N SER A 32 8.08 10.64 -9.72
CA SER A 32 6.85 10.47 -10.47
C SER A 32 6.27 11.79 -10.95
N ASP A 33 5.90 11.84 -12.23
CA ASP A 33 5.16 12.97 -12.78
C ASP A 33 3.77 13.09 -12.14
N LEU A 34 3.37 14.31 -11.77
CA LEU A 34 2.09 14.57 -11.08
C LEU A 34 0.86 14.05 -11.84
N TRP A 35 0.87 14.04 -13.17
CA TRP A 35 -0.25 13.56 -13.99
C TRP A 35 -0.45 12.04 -13.91
N ARG A 36 0.56 11.31 -13.43
CA ARG A 36 0.49 9.86 -13.17
C ARG A 36 0.04 9.53 -11.76
N LEU A 37 0.00 10.50 -10.85
CA LEU A 37 -0.32 10.27 -9.45
C LEU A 37 -1.78 10.58 -9.15
N ARG A 38 -2.48 9.58 -8.62
CA ARG A 38 -3.85 9.72 -8.14
C ARG A 38 -3.96 9.18 -6.72
N PRO A 39 -4.84 9.73 -5.88
CA PRO A 39 -5.10 9.20 -4.55
C PRO A 39 -5.53 7.73 -4.55
N SER A 40 -6.09 7.25 -5.67
CA SER A 40 -6.52 5.86 -5.88
C SER A 40 -5.38 4.89 -6.25
N ASP A 41 -4.19 5.36 -6.63
CA ASP A 41 -3.13 4.52 -7.20
C ASP A 41 -2.40 3.69 -6.15
N ARG A 42 -2.30 2.38 -6.38
CA ARG A 42 -1.65 1.39 -5.50
C ARG A 42 -0.38 0.91 -6.17
N GLU A 43 0.72 0.86 -5.43
CA GLU A 43 1.93 0.16 -5.85
C GLU A 43 2.25 -0.97 -4.88
N GLY A 44 2.86 -2.03 -5.41
CA GLY A 44 3.19 -3.21 -4.62
C GLY A 44 4.69 -3.44 -4.60
N TYR A 45 5.24 -3.62 -3.40
CA TYR A 45 6.64 -3.93 -3.21
C TYR A 45 6.82 -5.20 -2.41
N LYS A 46 7.87 -5.98 -2.74
CA LYS A 46 8.20 -7.17 -1.96
C LYS A 46 8.55 -6.78 -0.53
N ASN A 47 8.17 -7.63 0.41
CA ASN A 47 8.57 -7.42 1.80
C ASN A 47 10.11 -7.41 1.91
N GLY A 48 10.66 -6.44 2.63
CA GLY A 48 12.10 -6.19 2.73
C GLY A 48 12.72 -5.38 1.59
N TYR A 49 11.96 -5.03 0.54
CA TYR A 49 12.41 -4.08 -0.47
C TYR A 49 12.62 -2.69 0.15
N ARG A 50 13.71 -2.02 -0.22
CA ARG A 50 14.08 -0.70 0.30
C ARG A 50 14.54 0.18 -0.83
N ASP A 51 14.05 1.41 -0.83
CA ASP A 51 14.49 2.48 -1.71
C ASP A 51 14.39 3.82 -0.97
N LYS A 52 15.19 4.81 -1.37
CA LYS A 52 15.25 6.15 -0.76
C LYS A 52 13.98 6.96 -0.99
N ASN A 53 13.16 6.57 -1.96
CA ASN A 53 11.88 7.21 -2.28
C ASN A 53 10.67 6.56 -1.58
N ILE A 54 10.89 5.52 -0.75
CA ILE A 54 9.81 4.81 -0.03
C ILE A 54 9.88 5.11 1.47
N GLY A 55 8.74 5.55 2.03
CA GLY A 55 8.56 5.78 3.46
C GLY A 55 7.20 5.27 3.95
N PHE A 56 6.90 5.47 5.23
CA PHE A 56 5.61 5.15 5.82
C PHE A 56 5.17 6.19 6.83
N ARG A 57 3.87 6.28 7.06
CA ARG A 57 3.29 7.04 8.18
C ARG A 57 2.52 6.08 9.07
N THR A 58 2.63 6.27 10.38
CA THR A 58 1.88 5.47 11.34
C THR A 58 0.42 5.95 11.41
N ALA A 59 -0.46 5.03 11.78
CA ALA A 59 -1.83 5.32 12.17
C ALA A 59 -2.06 4.73 13.56
N ALA A 60 -2.88 5.40 14.36
CA ALA A 60 -3.33 4.89 15.65
C ALA A 60 -4.82 4.53 15.54
N ARG A 61 -5.26 3.61 16.37
CA ARG A 61 -6.69 3.34 16.55
C ARG A 61 -7.32 4.58 17.20
N GLY A 62 -8.33 5.15 16.55
CA GLY A 62 -9.21 6.12 17.19
C GLY A 62 -10.09 5.37 18.20
N ASP A 63 -10.12 5.85 19.43
CA ASP A 63 -10.97 5.38 20.52
C ASP A 63 -12.45 5.73 20.32
#